data_AF-A0A517PWV5-F1
#
_entry.id   AF-A0A517PWV5-F1
#
_cell.length_a   1.000
_cell.length_b   1.000
_cell.length_c   1.000
_cell.angle_alpha   90.00
_cell.angle_beta   90.00
_cell.angle_gamma   90.00
#
_symmetry.space_group_name_H-M   'P 1'
#
loop_
_entity.id
_entity.type
_entity.pdbx_description
1 polymer ?
#
loop_
_entity_poly.entity_id
_entity_poly.type
_entity_poly.pdbx_seq_one_letter_code
_entity_poly.pdbx_strand_id
1 'polypeptide(L)'
;MQKRSPKAPSASQHNRSAFTLIELMIVIVIILILIGLLIPAVGAVRLRAQQQQVRSEIGSLEAAITAFRQDFGMDPPSGINLYETSSGWASDQRSKGLIRKMWPQFDFSLGRDINKDGTVSTGAAGQIPLNAGECLVFFLGGIWDVSGKTPNGFSKNSANPFAVANAGGGRLGPYMEFDTSRFVDIDSDGAPEYLDSFPSQQKPYLYFSSYDGRGYRVSEVTGTGMVDVYRLGDPTTPPPTNDVPFKAKSYQIISPGADFDYGTGGNYDPKRNLPGNRSAESDNITNFVNTSIQ
;
A
#
# COMPACT_ATOMS: atom_id res chain seq x y z
N MET A 1 -63.48 33.40 75.97
CA MET A 1 -63.09 32.38 74.97
C MET A 1 -62.74 33.10 73.65
N GLN A 2 -61.45 33.28 73.35
CA GLN A 2 -60.98 33.90 72.10
C GLN A 2 -60.73 32.82 71.04
N LYS A 3 -61.47 32.86 69.93
CA LYS A 3 -61.23 32.01 68.75
C LYS A 3 -59.98 32.49 68.01
N ARG A 4 -58.99 31.63 67.82
CA ARG A 4 -57.81 31.89 66.96
C ARG A 4 -58.20 31.66 65.50
N SER A 5 -57.95 32.65 64.64
CA SER A 5 -58.13 32.55 63.19
C SER A 5 -57.05 31.66 62.55
N PRO A 6 -57.38 30.85 61.53
CA PRO A 6 -56.41 30.07 60.79
C PRO A 6 -55.61 30.94 59.80
N LYS A 7 -54.29 30.76 59.75
CA LYS A 7 -53.38 31.39 58.79
C LYS A 7 -53.34 30.55 57.52
N ALA A 8 -53.75 31.12 56.39
CA ALA A 8 -53.72 30.45 55.08
C ALA A 8 -52.28 30.18 54.61
N PRO A 9 -52.02 29.08 53.87
CA PRO A 9 -50.71 28.79 53.31
C PRO A 9 -50.34 29.82 52.24
N SER A 10 -49.15 30.41 52.36
CA SER A 10 -48.53 31.24 51.32
C SER A 10 -48.06 30.31 50.19
N ALA A 11 -48.75 30.36 49.05
CA ALA A 11 -48.29 29.71 47.84
C ALA A 11 -47.06 30.46 47.32
N SER A 12 -45.87 29.88 47.47
CA SER A 12 -44.66 30.36 46.82
C SER A 12 -44.83 30.22 45.30
N GLN A 13 -45.09 31.32 44.61
CA GLN A 13 -45.05 31.37 43.15
C GLN A 13 -43.64 31.04 42.69
N HIS A 14 -43.41 29.79 42.27
CA HIS A 14 -42.27 29.45 41.44
C HIS A 14 -42.48 30.13 40.09
N ASN A 15 -41.83 31.27 39.90
CA ASN A 15 -41.80 32.01 38.65
C ASN A 15 -41.09 31.10 37.62
N ARG A 16 -41.86 30.37 36.82
CA ARG A 16 -41.30 29.59 35.70
C ARG A 16 -40.87 30.61 34.65
N SER A 17 -39.56 30.84 34.53
CA SER A 17 -38.99 31.67 33.48
C SER A 17 -39.34 31.04 32.13
N ALA A 18 -40.21 31.70 31.35
CA ALA A 18 -40.44 31.32 29.97
C ALA A 18 -39.26 31.83 29.12
N PHE A 19 -38.69 30.94 28.32
CA PHE A 19 -37.60 31.26 27.39
C PHE A 19 -38.09 32.27 26.35
N THR A 20 -37.32 33.33 26.10
CA THR A 20 -37.65 34.31 25.06
C THR A 20 -37.19 33.83 23.69
N LEU A 21 -37.89 34.25 22.63
CA LEU A 21 -37.54 33.94 21.24
C LEU A 21 -36.13 34.44 20.89
N ILE A 22 -35.75 35.59 21.45
CA ILE A 22 -34.42 36.21 21.24
C ILE A 22 -33.31 35.34 21.84
N GLU A 23 -33.49 34.82 23.06
CA GLU A 23 -32.51 33.92 23.68
C GLU A 23 -32.31 32.66 22.85
N LEU A 24 -33.40 32.07 22.33
CA LEU A 24 -33.30 30.92 21.43
C LEU A 24 -32.59 31.27 20.11
N MET A 25 -32.86 32.45 19.55
CA MET A 25 -32.24 32.92 18.30
C MET A 25 -30.72 33.07 18.45
N ILE A 26 -30.26 33.69 19.55
CA ILE A 26 -28.83 33.87 19.82
C ILE A 26 -28.13 32.52 19.96
N VAL A 27 -28.75 31.56 20.65
CA VAL A 27 -28.20 30.20 20.82
C VAL A 27 -28.01 29.52 19.47
N ILE A 28 -29.01 29.60 18.57
CA ILE A 28 -28.91 29.00 17.23
C ILE A 28 -27.80 29.70 16.42
N VAL A 29 -27.69 31.03 16.48
CA VAL A 29 -26.62 31.77 15.80
C VAL A 29 -25.24 31.32 16.27
N ILE A 30 -25.04 31.16 17.59
CA ILE A 30 -23.78 30.66 18.15
C ILE A 30 -23.49 29.23 17.66
N ILE A 31 -24.48 28.33 17.70
CA ILE A 31 -24.32 26.95 17.21
C ILE A 31 -23.92 26.92 15.73
N LEU A 32 -24.56 27.73 14.89
CA LEU A 32 -24.24 27.80 13.46
C LEU A 32 -22.81 28.32 13.20
N ILE A 33 -22.36 29.33 13.96
CA ILE A 33 -20.97 29.81 13.89
C ILE A 33 -20.00 28.70 14.29
N LEU A 34 -20.27 28.01 15.39
CA LEU A 34 -19.41 26.93 15.87
C LEU A 34 -19.33 25.77 14.87
N ILE A 35 -20.45 25.35 14.30
CA ILE A 35 -20.49 24.31 13.25
C ILE A 35 -19.73 24.77 12.01
N GLY A 36 -19.93 26.03 11.58
CA GLY A 36 -19.26 26.60 10.41
C GLY A 36 -17.73 26.59 10.54
N LEU A 37 -17.20 26.79 11.76
CA LEU A 37 -15.76 26.71 12.03
C LEU A 37 -15.24 25.27 12.15
N LEU A 38 -16.08 24.32 12.56
CA LEU A 38 -15.68 22.93 12.78
C LEU A 38 -15.51 22.12 11.48
N ILE A 39 -16.37 22.33 10.48
CA ILE A 39 -16.39 21.55 9.23
C ILE A 39 -15.03 21.50 8.51
N PRO A 40 -14.35 22.64 8.21
CA PRO A 40 -13.07 22.59 7.50
C PRO A 40 -11.96 21.91 8.30
N ALA A 41 -11.97 22.03 9.63
CA ALA A 41 -10.97 21.40 10.50
C ALA A 41 -11.09 19.86 10.48
N VAL A 42 -12.31 19.32 10.46
CA VAL A 42 -12.55 17.87 10.43
C VAL A 42 -12.01 17.23 9.15
N GLY A 43 -12.16 17.90 8.00
CA GLY A 43 -11.64 17.41 6.72
C GLY A 43 -10.11 17.23 6.73
N ALA A 44 -9.38 18.25 7.20
CA ALA A 44 -7.92 18.19 7.30
C ALA A 44 -7.44 17.12 8.30
N VAL A 45 -8.13 16.97 9.43
CA VAL A 45 -7.82 15.91 10.42
C VAL A 45 -8.04 14.53 9.84
N ARG A 46 -9.13 14.32 9.09
CA ARG A 46 -9.41 13.04 8.44
C ARG A 46 -8.34 12.67 7.40
N LEU A 47 -7.96 13.62 6.55
CA LEU A 47 -6.90 13.40 5.56
C LEU A 47 -5.57 13.02 6.25
N ARG A 48 -5.19 13.74 7.30
CA ARG A 48 -3.98 13.41 8.08
C ARG A 48 -4.06 12.03 8.73
N ALA A 49 -5.22 11.64 9.24
CA ALA A 49 -5.43 10.30 9.81
C ALA A 49 -5.28 9.21 8.74
N GLN A 50 -5.82 9.43 7.52
CA GLN A 50 -5.66 8.51 6.39
C GLN A 50 -4.20 8.40 5.97
N GLN A 51 -3.50 9.54 5.83
CA GLN A 51 -2.06 9.55 5.54
C GLN A 51 -1.26 8.80 6.60
N GLN A 52 -1.61 8.97 7.89
CA GLN A 52 -0.95 8.27 8.97
C GLN A 52 -1.20 6.76 8.92
N GLN A 53 -2.40 6.32 8.53
CA GLN A 53 -2.71 4.91 8.35
C GLN A 53 -1.85 4.28 7.25
N VAL A 54 -1.77 4.93 6.07
CA VAL A 54 -0.91 4.49 4.96
C VAL A 54 0.55 4.45 5.38
N ARG A 55 1.06 5.45 6.11
CA ARG A 55 2.44 5.44 6.64
C ARG A 55 2.69 4.27 7.59
N SER A 56 1.75 4.00 8.48
CA SER A 56 1.85 2.85 9.39
C SER A 56 1.89 1.53 8.62
N GLU A 57 1.11 1.42 7.56
CA GLU A 57 1.07 0.24 6.71
C GLU A 57 2.34 0.06 5.88
N ILE A 58 2.89 1.16 5.33
CA ILE A 58 4.23 1.16 4.73
C ILE A 58 5.28 0.67 5.73
N GLY A 59 5.21 1.10 7.00
CA GLY A 59 6.08 0.58 8.06
C GLY A 59 5.95 -0.93 8.26
N SER A 60 4.72 -1.47 8.23
CA SER A 60 4.49 -2.92 8.26
C SER A 60 5.05 -3.63 7.03
N LEU A 61 4.95 -3.02 5.84
CA LEU A 61 5.56 -3.54 4.61
C LEU A 61 7.08 -3.58 4.70
N GLU A 62 7.71 -2.53 5.25
CA GLU A 62 9.16 -2.50 5.46
C GLU A 62 9.62 -3.59 6.44
N ALA A 63 8.85 -3.84 7.50
CA ALA A 63 9.13 -4.93 8.43
C ALA A 63 9.02 -6.31 7.75
N ALA A 64 7.98 -6.52 6.93
CA ALA A 64 7.79 -7.74 6.16
C ALA A 64 8.91 -7.96 5.13
N ILE A 65 9.34 -6.92 4.41
CA ILE A 65 10.49 -6.98 3.50
C ILE A 65 11.78 -7.32 4.25
N THR A 66 11.97 -6.75 5.45
CA THR A 66 13.13 -7.07 6.28
C THR A 66 13.14 -8.55 6.70
N ALA A 67 11.99 -9.10 7.08
CA ALA A 67 11.85 -10.52 7.41
C ALA A 67 12.10 -11.40 6.18
N PHE A 68 11.53 -11.05 5.01
CA PHE A 68 11.80 -11.72 3.75
C PHE A 68 13.31 -11.74 3.42
N ARG A 69 13.98 -10.60 3.58
CA ARG A 69 15.43 -10.48 3.34
C ARG A 69 16.24 -11.36 4.29
N GLN A 70 15.80 -11.55 5.54
CA GLN A 70 16.49 -12.44 6.49
C GLN A 70 16.45 -13.89 6.02
N ASP A 71 15.32 -14.35 5.48
CA ASP A 71 15.14 -15.73 5.03
C ASP A 71 15.81 -15.99 3.66
N PHE A 72 15.79 -15.02 2.75
CA PHE A 72 16.28 -15.20 1.37
C PHE A 72 17.59 -14.49 1.05
N GLY A 73 18.11 -13.65 1.94
CA GLY A 73 19.37 -12.92 1.74
C GLY A 73 19.32 -11.79 0.71
N MET A 74 18.13 -11.46 0.19
CA MET A 74 17.91 -10.37 -0.76
C MET A 74 16.53 -9.74 -0.55
N ASP A 75 16.38 -8.46 -0.90
CA ASP A 75 15.05 -7.82 -0.94
C ASP A 75 14.20 -8.47 -2.05
N PRO A 76 12.85 -8.48 -1.94
CA PRO A 76 11.99 -8.94 -3.02
C PRO A 76 12.36 -8.28 -4.35
N PRO A 77 12.27 -8.98 -5.49
CA PRO A 77 12.37 -8.32 -6.79
C PRO A 77 11.12 -7.45 -7.03
N SER A 78 11.24 -6.41 -7.84
CA SER A 78 10.13 -5.52 -8.25
C SER A 78 9.59 -5.81 -9.64
N GLY A 79 10.13 -6.84 -10.30
CA GLY A 79 9.57 -7.35 -11.54
C GLY A 79 10.23 -8.64 -11.98
N ILE A 80 9.45 -9.67 -12.25
CA ILE A 80 9.93 -11.02 -12.60
C ILE A 80 8.91 -11.71 -13.48
N ASN A 81 9.33 -12.60 -14.39
CA ASN A 81 8.42 -13.52 -15.06
C ASN A 81 8.50 -14.89 -14.39
N LEU A 82 7.36 -15.41 -13.96
CA LEU A 82 7.26 -16.82 -13.59
C LEU A 82 6.82 -17.64 -14.79
N TYR A 83 7.28 -18.88 -14.84
CA TYR A 83 6.96 -19.79 -15.92
C TYR A 83 6.51 -21.15 -15.39
N GLU A 84 5.51 -21.71 -16.05
CA GLU A 84 4.96 -23.01 -15.70
C GLU A 84 5.82 -24.17 -16.21
N THR A 85 6.62 -23.92 -17.25
CA THR A 85 7.39 -24.95 -17.95
C THR A 85 8.87 -24.60 -18.05
N SER A 86 9.70 -25.63 -18.21
CA SER A 86 11.15 -25.50 -18.30
C SER A 86 11.62 -24.65 -19.49
N SER A 87 10.86 -24.64 -20.59
CA SER A 87 11.17 -23.85 -21.79
C SER A 87 11.11 -22.34 -21.52
N GLY A 88 10.12 -21.88 -20.76
CA GLY A 88 10.01 -20.46 -20.39
C GLY A 88 11.19 -20.00 -19.52
N TRP A 89 11.52 -20.80 -18.51
CA TRP A 89 12.70 -20.56 -17.66
C TRP A 89 14.02 -20.58 -18.46
N ALA A 90 14.13 -21.39 -19.51
CA ALA A 90 15.33 -21.43 -20.34
C ALA A 90 15.51 -20.13 -21.16
N SER A 91 14.44 -19.46 -21.54
CA SER A 91 14.49 -18.19 -22.29
C SER A 91 14.73 -16.95 -21.43
N ASP A 92 14.40 -16.97 -20.13
CA ASP A 92 14.56 -15.82 -19.22
C ASP A 92 15.61 -16.10 -18.12
N GLN A 93 16.87 -15.81 -18.44
CA GLN A 93 17.98 -16.00 -17.50
C GLN A 93 17.91 -15.06 -16.29
N ARG A 94 17.25 -13.90 -16.41
CA ARG A 94 17.13 -12.93 -15.32
C ARG A 94 16.19 -13.49 -14.25
N SER A 95 14.98 -13.85 -14.64
CA SER A 95 13.97 -14.39 -13.72
C SER A 95 14.45 -15.71 -13.12
N LYS A 96 15.05 -16.59 -13.95
CA LYS A 96 15.70 -17.81 -13.47
C LYS A 96 16.78 -17.54 -12.43
N GLY A 97 17.62 -16.52 -12.64
CA GLY A 97 18.67 -16.12 -11.70
C GLY A 97 18.11 -15.59 -10.37
N LEU A 98 17.03 -14.82 -10.40
CA LEU A 98 16.35 -14.32 -9.19
C LEU A 98 15.75 -15.49 -8.39
N ILE A 99 15.00 -16.39 -9.03
CA ILE A 99 14.45 -17.59 -8.39
C ILE A 99 15.56 -18.44 -7.78
N ARG A 100 16.67 -18.64 -8.49
CA ARG A 100 17.78 -19.47 -7.99
C ARG A 100 18.52 -18.84 -6.80
N LYS A 101 18.50 -17.52 -6.65
CA LYS A 101 19.03 -16.86 -5.45
C LYS A 101 18.16 -17.14 -4.23
N MET A 102 16.84 -17.04 -4.37
CA MET A 102 15.88 -17.29 -3.29
C MET A 102 15.78 -18.79 -2.96
N TRP A 103 15.73 -19.64 -3.98
CA TRP A 103 15.63 -21.09 -3.86
C TRP A 103 16.72 -21.78 -4.70
N PRO A 104 17.92 -22.01 -4.13
CA PRO A 104 19.04 -22.61 -4.87
C PRO A 104 18.77 -24.01 -5.44
N GLN A 105 17.85 -24.74 -4.82
CA GLN A 105 17.43 -26.09 -5.21
C GLN A 105 16.20 -26.11 -6.12
N PHE A 106 15.69 -24.94 -6.57
CA PHE A 106 14.50 -24.87 -7.41
C PHE A 106 14.62 -25.76 -8.64
N ASP A 107 13.67 -26.67 -8.82
CA ASP A 107 13.69 -27.61 -9.94
C ASP A 107 13.00 -27.01 -11.17
N PHE A 108 13.78 -26.39 -12.06
CA PHE A 108 13.27 -25.79 -13.30
C PHE A 108 12.76 -26.82 -14.32
N SER A 109 12.92 -28.13 -14.10
CA SER A 109 12.42 -29.17 -15.00
C SER A 109 10.97 -29.53 -14.76
N LEU A 110 10.43 -29.23 -13.57
CA LEU A 110 9.04 -29.55 -13.23
C LEU A 110 8.05 -28.56 -13.87
N GLY A 111 7.01 -29.12 -14.49
CA GLY A 111 5.80 -28.38 -14.85
C GLY A 111 5.01 -27.98 -13.60
N ARG A 112 4.58 -26.72 -13.51
CA ARG A 112 3.80 -26.21 -12.39
C ARG A 112 2.69 -25.31 -12.91
N ASP A 113 1.46 -25.64 -12.53
CA ASP A 113 0.29 -24.79 -12.75
C ASP A 113 0.31 -23.68 -11.68
N ILE A 114 0.97 -22.56 -12.00
CA ILE A 114 1.23 -21.45 -11.05
C ILE A 114 0.00 -20.55 -11.01
N ASN A 115 -0.63 -20.31 -12.17
CA ASN A 115 -1.82 -19.47 -12.28
C ASN A 115 -3.11 -20.21 -11.83
N LYS A 116 -3.04 -21.54 -11.71
CA LYS A 116 -4.11 -22.45 -11.30
C LYS A 116 -5.30 -22.47 -12.25
N ASP A 117 -5.03 -22.34 -13.54
CA ASP A 117 -6.05 -22.46 -14.59
C ASP A 117 -6.43 -23.92 -14.90
N GLY A 118 -5.76 -24.88 -14.25
CA GLY A 118 -5.98 -26.32 -14.41
C GLY A 118 -5.10 -26.94 -15.51
N THR A 119 -4.22 -26.16 -16.14
CA THR A 119 -3.30 -26.60 -17.18
C THR A 119 -1.87 -26.15 -16.88
N VAL A 120 -0.90 -26.85 -17.47
CA VAL A 120 0.51 -26.43 -17.45
C VAL A 120 0.86 -26.04 -18.86
N SER A 121 1.01 -24.73 -19.09
CA SER A 121 1.10 -24.15 -20.42
C SER A 121 2.53 -23.72 -20.79
N THR A 122 2.79 -23.66 -22.10
CA THR A 122 4.03 -23.09 -22.66
C THR A 122 3.75 -21.75 -23.34
N GLY A 123 4.77 -20.91 -23.50
CA GLY A 123 4.60 -19.60 -24.15
C GLY A 123 3.83 -18.62 -23.26
N ALA A 124 3.12 -17.68 -23.87
CA ALA A 124 2.42 -16.60 -23.15
C ALA A 124 1.36 -17.12 -22.16
N ALA A 125 0.69 -18.24 -22.47
CA ALA A 125 -0.33 -18.83 -21.60
C ALA A 125 0.24 -19.39 -20.29
N GLY A 126 1.50 -19.83 -20.28
CA GLY A 126 2.19 -20.32 -19.07
C GLY A 126 3.23 -19.35 -18.54
N GLN A 127 3.12 -18.07 -18.89
CA GLN A 127 3.95 -16.98 -18.37
C GLN A 127 3.08 -16.13 -17.46
N ILE A 128 3.56 -15.90 -16.24
CA ILE A 128 2.94 -15.02 -15.26
C ILE A 128 3.93 -13.87 -15.05
N PRO A 129 3.81 -12.76 -15.78
CA PRO A 129 4.58 -11.57 -15.48
C PRO A 129 4.19 -11.10 -14.08
N LEU A 130 5.14 -10.60 -13.30
CA LEU A 130 4.86 -9.93 -12.04
C LEU A 130 5.48 -8.54 -12.11
N ASN A 131 4.67 -7.52 -11.92
CA ASN A 131 5.01 -6.12 -11.96
C ASN A 131 5.32 -5.55 -10.55
N ALA A 132 5.57 -4.25 -10.48
CA ALA A 132 5.96 -3.56 -9.23
C ALA A 132 4.87 -3.58 -8.14
N GLY A 133 3.60 -3.69 -8.50
CA GLY A 133 2.47 -3.81 -7.56
C GLY A 133 2.24 -5.25 -7.09
N GLU A 134 2.40 -6.22 -7.99
CA GLU A 134 2.13 -7.64 -7.71
C GLU A 134 3.26 -8.31 -6.93
N CYS A 135 4.51 -7.93 -7.21
CA CYS A 135 5.67 -8.51 -6.53
C CYS A 135 5.58 -8.37 -5.01
N LEU A 136 5.04 -7.25 -4.52
CA LEU A 136 4.86 -7.04 -3.08
C LEU A 136 3.94 -8.12 -2.48
N VAL A 137 2.78 -8.35 -3.11
CA VAL A 137 1.79 -9.32 -2.65
C VAL A 137 2.32 -10.74 -2.80
N PHE A 138 2.93 -11.06 -3.94
CA PHE A 138 3.48 -12.39 -4.20
C PHE A 138 4.60 -12.75 -3.23
N PHE A 139 5.60 -11.89 -3.03
CA PHE A 139 6.78 -12.24 -2.23
C PHE A 139 6.54 -12.11 -0.73
N LEU A 140 5.73 -11.15 -0.28
CA LEU A 140 5.42 -10.99 1.14
C LEU A 140 4.26 -11.87 1.58
N GLY A 141 3.31 -12.16 0.69
CA GLY A 141 2.14 -12.98 0.98
C GLY A 141 2.33 -14.44 0.60
N GLY A 142 3.03 -14.73 -0.49
CA GLY A 142 3.20 -16.09 -1.04
C GLY A 142 2.21 -16.46 -2.13
N ILE A 143 2.10 -17.76 -2.41
CA ILE A 143 1.22 -18.31 -3.46
C ILE A 143 -0.24 -18.12 -3.05
N TRP A 144 -1.05 -17.55 -3.94
CA TRP A 144 -2.49 -17.36 -3.77
C TRP A 144 -3.30 -18.61 -4.16
N ASP A 145 -4.56 -18.65 -3.73
CA ASP A 145 -5.50 -19.73 -4.05
C ASP A 145 -6.62 -19.36 -5.03
N VAL A 146 -7.10 -20.35 -5.79
CA VAL A 146 -8.15 -20.23 -6.82
C VAL A 146 -9.47 -19.70 -6.27
N SER A 147 -9.77 -19.94 -5.00
CA SER A 147 -11.08 -19.60 -4.41
C SER A 147 -11.11 -18.28 -3.66
N GLY A 148 -9.98 -17.57 -3.51
CA GLY A 148 -9.97 -16.33 -2.72
C GLY A 148 -8.74 -15.44 -2.84
N LYS A 149 -7.86 -15.67 -3.84
CA LYS A 149 -6.59 -14.96 -4.05
C LYS A 149 -5.76 -14.74 -2.77
N THR A 150 -6.00 -15.52 -1.71
CA THR A 150 -5.41 -15.28 -0.39
C THR A 150 -4.00 -15.89 -0.39
N PRO A 151 -2.95 -15.07 -0.25
CA PRO A 151 -1.59 -15.57 -0.21
C PRO A 151 -1.40 -16.44 1.04
N ASN A 152 -0.73 -17.57 0.88
CA ASN A 152 -0.52 -18.52 1.98
C ASN A 152 0.95 -18.92 2.10
N GLY A 153 1.89 -17.97 1.98
CA GLY A 153 3.32 -18.23 2.00
C GLY A 153 3.81 -19.12 0.85
N PHE A 154 5.03 -19.61 0.98
CA PHE A 154 5.67 -20.55 0.06
C PHE A 154 5.84 -21.93 0.70
N SER A 155 5.91 -22.98 -0.09
CA SER A 155 6.28 -24.30 0.40
C SER A 155 7.73 -24.30 0.92
N LYS A 156 7.99 -24.96 2.05
CA LYS A 156 9.35 -25.19 2.55
C LYS A 156 10.16 -26.17 1.68
N ASN A 157 9.53 -26.85 0.73
CA ASN A 157 10.25 -27.61 -0.27
C ASN A 157 10.93 -26.64 -1.25
N SER A 158 12.23 -26.40 -1.06
CA SER A 158 13.02 -25.50 -1.90
C SER A 158 13.13 -25.92 -3.37
N ALA A 159 12.84 -27.18 -3.71
CA ALA A 159 12.77 -27.63 -5.11
C ALA A 159 11.41 -27.31 -5.74
N ASN A 160 10.36 -27.12 -4.94
CA ASN A 160 9.02 -26.78 -5.39
C ASN A 160 8.34 -25.78 -4.43
N PRO A 161 8.84 -24.54 -4.34
CA PRO A 161 8.33 -23.54 -3.40
C PRO A 161 6.92 -23.04 -3.75
N PHE A 162 6.52 -23.17 -5.02
CA PHE A 162 5.22 -22.73 -5.51
C PHE A 162 4.11 -23.77 -5.33
N ALA A 163 4.41 -24.92 -4.73
CA ALA A 163 3.41 -25.93 -4.42
C ALA A 163 2.31 -25.32 -3.54
N VAL A 164 1.06 -25.69 -3.83
CA VAL A 164 -0.08 -25.32 -3.00
C VAL A 164 0.02 -25.97 -1.62
N ALA A 165 -0.57 -25.31 -0.62
CA ALA A 165 -0.61 -25.84 0.74
C ALA A 165 -1.47 -27.12 0.79
N ASN A 166 -0.82 -28.25 1.03
CA ASN A 166 -1.50 -29.50 1.41
C ASN A 166 -1.45 -29.67 2.93
N ALA A 167 -2.43 -30.36 3.51
CA ALA A 167 -2.44 -30.66 4.94
C ALA A 167 -1.11 -31.33 5.37
N GLY A 168 -0.36 -30.68 6.27
CA GLY A 168 0.92 -31.15 6.79
C GLY A 168 2.18 -30.62 6.08
N GLY A 169 2.04 -29.86 4.99
CA GLY A 169 3.17 -29.21 4.33
C GLY A 169 3.59 -27.93 5.06
N GLY A 170 4.84 -27.87 5.53
CA GLY A 170 5.37 -26.65 6.14
C GLY A 170 5.42 -25.49 5.16
N ARG A 171 4.98 -24.30 5.60
CA ARG A 171 5.01 -23.05 4.84
C ARG A 171 6.06 -22.08 5.38
N LEU A 172 6.60 -21.25 4.50
CA LEU A 172 7.48 -20.13 4.78
C LEU A 172 6.72 -18.85 4.49
N GLY A 173 6.67 -17.92 5.45
CA GLY A 173 5.71 -16.82 5.42
C GLY A 173 4.25 -17.29 5.63
N PRO A 174 3.25 -16.43 5.35
CA PRO A 174 3.38 -15.06 4.85
C PRO A 174 4.19 -14.15 5.80
N TYR A 175 4.88 -13.17 5.24
CA TYR A 175 5.60 -12.13 5.98
C TYR A 175 4.70 -10.95 6.34
N MET A 176 3.58 -10.81 5.64
CA MET A 176 2.52 -9.84 5.92
C MET A 176 1.15 -10.50 5.74
N GLU A 177 0.24 -10.22 6.67
CA GLU A 177 -1.18 -10.50 6.51
C GLU A 177 -1.83 -9.37 5.71
N PHE A 178 -2.29 -9.67 4.50
CA PHE A 178 -2.95 -8.70 3.63
C PHE A 178 -4.47 -8.71 3.84
N ASP A 179 -5.06 -7.52 3.79
CA ASP A 179 -6.51 -7.37 3.70
C ASP A 179 -6.98 -7.66 2.27
N THR A 180 -7.49 -8.87 2.05
CA THR A 180 -7.90 -9.34 0.71
C THR A 180 -9.02 -8.51 0.08
N SER A 181 -9.76 -7.72 0.87
CA SER A 181 -10.80 -6.82 0.33
C SER A 181 -10.22 -5.65 -0.48
N ARG A 182 -8.91 -5.39 -0.34
CA ARG A 182 -8.15 -4.38 -1.08
C ARG A 182 -7.33 -4.96 -2.22
N PHE A 183 -7.53 -6.22 -2.57
CA PHE A 183 -6.90 -6.78 -3.77
C PHE A 183 -7.62 -6.33 -5.03
N VAL A 184 -6.82 -5.91 -5.99
CA VAL A 184 -7.21 -5.61 -7.36
C VAL A 184 -6.33 -6.45 -8.29
N ASP A 185 -6.73 -6.55 -9.55
CA ASP A 185 -5.99 -7.20 -10.61
C ASP A 185 -6.10 -6.26 -11.82
N ILE A 186 -5.15 -5.34 -11.95
CA ILE A 186 -5.25 -4.21 -12.89
C ILE A 186 -5.01 -4.66 -14.32
N ASP A 187 -4.07 -5.56 -14.55
CA ASP A 187 -3.69 -6.02 -15.88
C ASP A 187 -4.33 -7.36 -16.29
N SER A 188 -5.18 -7.94 -15.42
CA SER A 188 -5.97 -9.15 -15.67
C SER A 188 -5.13 -10.40 -15.91
N ASP A 189 -3.93 -10.47 -15.32
CA ASP A 189 -3.05 -11.62 -15.42
C ASP A 189 -3.27 -12.66 -14.29
N GLY A 190 -4.15 -12.34 -13.33
CA GLY A 190 -4.52 -13.17 -12.20
C GLY A 190 -3.75 -12.86 -10.91
N ALA A 191 -2.62 -12.17 -10.98
CA ALA A 191 -1.85 -11.75 -9.83
C ALA A 191 -2.52 -10.56 -9.13
N PRO A 192 -2.70 -10.61 -7.79
CA PRO A 192 -3.30 -9.49 -7.07
C PRO A 192 -2.28 -8.39 -6.77
N GLU A 193 -2.68 -7.14 -6.96
CA GLU A 193 -2.03 -5.97 -6.35
C GLU A 193 -2.78 -5.49 -5.12
N TYR A 194 -2.09 -4.71 -4.27
CA TYR A 194 -2.65 -4.24 -3.00
C TYR A 194 -2.90 -2.75 -3.00
N LEU A 195 -4.18 -2.36 -2.94
CA LEU A 195 -4.61 -0.97 -2.78
C LEU A 195 -4.19 -0.44 -1.42
N ASP A 196 -3.83 0.84 -1.34
CA ASP A 196 -3.61 1.50 -0.05
C ASP A 196 -4.91 1.71 0.73
N SER A 197 -4.78 2.25 1.95
CA SER A 197 -5.94 2.41 2.84
C SER A 197 -6.79 3.64 2.55
N PHE A 198 -6.49 4.43 1.51
CA PHE A 198 -7.34 5.56 1.16
C PHE A 198 -8.73 5.09 0.69
N PRO A 199 -9.82 5.78 1.09
CA PRO A 199 -11.14 5.42 0.61
C PRO A 199 -11.23 5.55 -0.91
N SER A 200 -11.82 4.53 -1.55
CA SER A 200 -12.00 4.47 -3.01
C SER A 200 -10.70 4.47 -3.81
N GLN A 201 -9.59 4.04 -3.21
CA GLN A 201 -8.32 3.86 -3.90
C GLN A 201 -8.49 2.95 -5.12
N GLN A 202 -7.82 3.31 -6.22
CA GLN A 202 -7.87 2.58 -7.48
C GLN A 202 -6.49 2.07 -7.92
N LYS A 203 -5.42 2.70 -7.44
CA LYS A 203 -4.05 2.34 -7.76
C LYS A 203 -3.37 1.70 -6.53
N PRO A 204 -2.59 0.62 -6.72
CA PRO A 204 -1.97 -0.12 -5.62
C PRO A 204 -0.79 0.62 -4.99
N TYR A 205 -0.13 0.02 -4.01
CA TYR A 205 1.24 0.40 -3.73
C TYR A 205 2.15 -0.05 -4.87
N LEU A 206 3.15 0.77 -5.19
CA LEU A 206 4.26 0.35 -6.04
C LEU A 206 5.49 0.06 -5.22
N TYR A 207 6.17 -1.04 -5.56
CA TYR A 207 7.43 -1.43 -4.96
C TYR A 207 8.52 -1.51 -6.03
N PHE A 208 9.62 -0.81 -5.81
CA PHE A 208 10.79 -0.86 -6.69
C PHE A 208 12.04 -1.27 -5.91
N SER A 209 12.69 -2.36 -6.34
CA SER A 209 13.93 -2.85 -5.76
C SER A 209 15.12 -2.24 -6.49
N SER A 210 16.17 -1.90 -5.74
CA SER A 210 17.46 -1.52 -6.34
C SER A 210 18.34 -2.71 -6.68
N TYR A 211 17.86 -3.94 -6.46
CA TYR A 211 18.55 -5.20 -6.72
C TYR A 211 19.95 -5.21 -6.08
N ASP A 212 20.02 -4.95 -4.77
CA ASP A 212 21.24 -4.85 -3.96
C ASP A 212 22.23 -3.77 -4.44
N GLY A 213 21.71 -2.65 -4.95
CA GLY A 213 22.55 -1.54 -5.44
C GLY A 213 22.95 -1.63 -6.90
N ARG A 214 22.40 -2.57 -7.66
CA ARG A 214 22.57 -2.63 -9.12
C ARG A 214 21.78 -1.56 -9.87
N GLY A 215 20.83 -0.91 -9.18
CA GLY A 215 20.03 0.19 -9.70
C GLY A 215 18.57 -0.19 -9.90
N TYR A 216 17.74 0.83 -10.04
CA TYR A 216 16.31 0.70 -10.32
C TYR A 216 16.09 0.55 -11.82
N ARG A 217 15.19 -0.34 -12.22
CA ARG A 217 14.92 -0.60 -13.63
C ARG A 217 13.75 0.25 -14.08
N VAL A 218 14.02 1.28 -14.89
CA VAL A 218 12.98 2.17 -15.44
C VAL A 218 11.94 1.39 -16.27
N SER A 219 12.30 0.26 -16.88
CA SER A 219 11.32 -0.60 -17.54
C SER A 219 10.22 -1.12 -16.61
N GLU A 220 10.43 -1.16 -15.30
CA GLU A 220 9.46 -1.62 -14.31
C GLU A 220 8.42 -0.56 -13.95
N VAL A 221 8.60 0.71 -14.36
CA VAL A 221 7.57 1.75 -14.21
C VAL A 221 6.54 1.74 -15.35
N THR A 222 6.79 0.97 -16.42
CA THR A 222 5.86 0.88 -17.56
C THR A 222 4.50 0.37 -17.10
N GLY A 223 3.42 1.02 -17.54
CA GLY A 223 2.04 0.69 -17.13
C GLY A 223 1.56 1.40 -15.87
N THR A 224 2.46 1.97 -15.05
CA THR A 224 2.08 2.64 -13.79
C THR A 224 1.63 4.09 -13.95
N GLY A 225 1.98 4.73 -15.08
CA GLY A 225 1.85 6.17 -15.30
C GLY A 225 3.11 6.97 -14.93
N MET A 226 4.03 6.38 -14.17
CA MET A 226 5.33 6.99 -13.87
C MET A 226 6.29 6.88 -15.07
N VAL A 227 7.22 7.82 -15.15
CA VAL A 227 8.27 7.85 -16.19
C VAL A 227 9.62 7.40 -15.61
N ASP A 228 9.86 7.65 -14.32
CA ASP A 228 11.07 7.23 -13.61
C ASP A 228 10.75 6.99 -12.13
N VAL A 229 11.59 6.24 -11.44
CA VAL A 229 11.51 6.11 -9.97
C VAL A 229 12.01 7.39 -9.30
N TYR A 230 11.79 7.53 -7.99
CA TYR A 230 12.32 8.69 -7.28
C TYR A 230 13.84 8.62 -7.11
N ARG A 231 14.49 9.76 -7.36
CA ARG A 231 15.94 9.96 -7.23
C ARG A 231 16.21 11.18 -6.36
N LEU A 232 17.34 11.21 -5.66
CA LEU A 232 17.68 12.42 -4.90
C LEU A 232 18.21 13.48 -5.87
N GLY A 233 17.53 14.63 -5.96
CA GLY A 233 17.94 15.70 -6.87
C GLY A 233 16.96 16.88 -6.93
N ASP A 234 17.30 17.91 -7.72
CA ASP A 234 16.43 19.07 -7.93
C ASP A 234 15.15 18.65 -8.70
N PRO A 235 13.95 18.76 -8.11
CA PRO A 235 12.72 18.30 -8.73
C PRO A 235 12.31 19.08 -9.99
N THR A 236 12.94 20.23 -10.27
CA THR A 236 12.71 21.06 -11.47
C THR A 236 13.59 20.68 -12.65
N THR A 237 14.55 19.76 -12.48
CA THR A 237 15.44 19.29 -13.53
C THR A 237 15.29 17.78 -13.75
N PRO A 238 15.48 17.29 -14.99
CA PRO A 238 15.50 15.85 -15.24
C PRO A 238 16.72 15.22 -14.53
N PRO A 239 16.59 13.98 -14.03
CA PRO A 239 17.72 13.27 -13.42
C PRO A 239 18.82 13.00 -14.46
N PRO A 240 20.09 13.36 -14.17
CA PRO A 240 21.23 12.82 -14.90
C PRO A 240 21.22 11.29 -14.98
N THR A 241 21.82 10.74 -16.04
CA THR A 241 21.85 9.29 -16.31
C THR A 241 22.54 8.47 -15.21
N ASN A 242 23.32 9.11 -14.33
CA ASN A 242 24.15 8.46 -13.31
C ASN A 242 23.77 8.83 -11.86
N ASP A 243 22.58 9.42 -11.66
CA ASP A 243 22.18 9.89 -10.32
C ASP A 243 21.90 8.76 -9.32
N VAL A 244 22.13 9.10 -8.05
CA VAL A 244 21.91 8.22 -6.91
C VAL A 244 20.40 8.08 -6.68
N PRO A 245 19.83 6.86 -6.84
CA PRO A 245 18.44 6.64 -6.46
C PRO A 245 18.23 6.98 -4.99
N PHE A 246 17.02 7.43 -4.61
CA PHE A 246 16.77 7.92 -3.24
C PHE A 246 17.16 6.89 -2.17
N LYS A 247 16.91 5.60 -2.46
CA LYS A 247 17.37 4.46 -1.67
C LYS A 247 18.23 3.52 -2.53
N ALA A 248 19.46 3.95 -2.87
CA ALA A 248 20.34 3.30 -3.84
C ALA A 248 20.63 1.81 -3.58
N LYS A 249 20.73 1.34 -2.33
CA LYS A 249 21.00 -0.06 -1.95
C LYS A 249 19.85 -0.69 -1.15
N SER A 250 18.62 -0.40 -1.54
CA SER A 250 17.40 -0.82 -0.84
C SER A 250 16.25 -0.76 -1.85
N TYR A 251 15.10 -0.23 -1.46
CA TYR A 251 13.88 -0.24 -2.25
C TYR A 251 13.05 1.02 -1.98
N GLN A 252 12.09 1.28 -2.86
CA GLN A 252 11.09 2.34 -2.74
C GLN A 252 9.70 1.73 -2.65
N ILE A 253 8.90 2.20 -1.70
CA ILE A 253 7.46 1.92 -1.64
C ILE A 253 6.74 3.25 -1.82
N ILE A 254 5.75 3.28 -2.71
CA ILE A 254 5.02 4.49 -3.09
C ILE A 254 3.52 4.17 -3.02
N SER A 255 2.78 4.96 -2.23
CA SER A 255 1.33 5.07 -2.33
C SER A 255 0.97 6.26 -3.24
N PRO A 256 -0.05 6.12 -4.09
CA PRO A 256 -0.55 7.17 -5.00
C PRO A 256 -1.36 8.25 -4.27
N GLY A 257 -1.38 8.25 -2.93
CA GLY A 257 -2.05 9.29 -2.16
C GLY A 257 -3.58 9.32 -2.30
N ALA A 258 -4.14 10.48 -1.99
CA ALA A 258 -5.57 10.76 -1.97
C ALA A 258 -6.13 11.12 -3.35
N ASP A 259 -5.27 11.49 -4.31
CA ASP A 259 -5.66 11.79 -5.69
C ASP A 259 -5.60 10.57 -6.64
N PHE A 260 -5.09 9.45 -6.14
CA PHE A 260 -4.94 8.18 -6.85
C PHE A 260 -3.96 8.26 -8.02
N ASP A 261 -2.96 9.14 -7.96
CA ASP A 261 -1.98 9.28 -9.03
C ASP A 261 -0.52 9.40 -8.55
N TYR A 262 0.33 8.49 -9.01
CA TYR A 262 1.76 8.53 -8.67
C TYR A 262 2.51 9.69 -9.33
N GLY A 263 1.93 10.34 -10.34
CA GLY A 263 2.59 11.33 -11.17
C GLY A 263 3.77 10.76 -11.96
N THR A 264 4.80 11.58 -12.21
CA THR A 264 5.88 11.28 -13.16
C THR A 264 7.11 10.64 -12.53
N GLY A 265 7.33 10.86 -11.24
CA GLY A 265 8.55 10.45 -10.53
C GLY A 265 9.79 11.26 -10.94
N GLY A 266 10.99 10.69 -10.78
CA GLY A 266 12.26 11.37 -11.08
C GLY A 266 12.86 12.10 -9.85
N ASN A 267 13.54 13.22 -10.09
CA ASN A 267 14.24 13.94 -9.03
C ASN A 267 13.30 14.39 -7.91
N TYR A 268 13.69 14.17 -6.67
CA TYR A 268 12.96 14.53 -5.48
C TYR A 268 13.93 15.06 -4.44
N ASP A 269 13.56 16.16 -3.80
CA ASP A 269 14.28 16.75 -2.68
C ASP A 269 13.26 17.03 -1.56
N PRO A 270 13.38 16.38 -0.39
CA PRO A 270 12.45 16.59 0.72
C PRO A 270 12.45 18.02 1.26
N LYS A 271 13.43 18.85 0.88
CA LYS A 271 13.53 20.26 1.29
C LYS A 271 12.90 21.22 0.30
N ARG A 272 12.43 20.75 -0.86
CA ARG A 272 11.91 21.61 -1.94
C ARG A 272 10.50 21.17 -2.33
N ASN A 273 9.69 22.16 -2.68
CA ASN A 273 8.38 21.88 -3.27
C ASN A 273 8.56 21.29 -4.67
N LEU A 274 7.64 20.40 -5.03
CA LEU A 274 7.55 19.90 -6.39
C LEU A 274 7.07 21.00 -7.35
N PRO A 275 7.55 21.01 -8.61
CA PRO A 275 7.08 21.96 -9.61
C PRO A 275 5.61 21.70 -9.97
N GLY A 276 4.93 22.73 -10.50
CA GLY A 276 3.49 22.67 -10.76
C GLY A 276 3.04 21.57 -11.74
N ASN A 277 3.92 21.10 -12.63
CA ASN A 277 3.66 19.98 -13.53
C ASN A 277 3.75 18.60 -12.84
N ARG A 278 4.09 18.55 -11.55
CA ARG A 278 4.17 17.35 -10.71
C ARG A 278 3.26 17.49 -9.48
N SER A 279 2.16 18.23 -9.63
CA SER A 279 1.20 18.47 -8.54
C SER A 279 0.59 17.20 -7.99
N ALA A 280 0.35 16.20 -8.85
CA ALA A 280 -0.16 14.88 -8.45
C ALA A 280 0.72 14.16 -7.43
N GLU A 281 2.02 14.47 -7.40
CA GLU A 281 2.96 13.80 -6.51
C GLU A 281 3.01 14.41 -5.10
N SER A 282 2.21 15.45 -4.85
CA SER A 282 2.31 16.25 -3.62
C SER A 282 1.75 15.54 -2.39
N ASP A 283 0.83 14.60 -2.57
CA ASP A 283 0.19 13.81 -1.52
C ASP A 283 0.65 12.35 -1.51
N ASN A 284 1.45 11.92 -2.49
CA ASN A 284 2.13 10.63 -2.50
C ASN A 284 2.85 10.38 -1.18
N ILE A 285 2.70 9.15 -0.69
CA ILE A 285 3.33 8.71 0.56
C ILE A 285 4.39 7.68 0.21
N THR A 286 5.63 7.97 0.58
CA THR A 286 6.75 7.08 0.29
C THR A 286 7.50 6.69 1.55
N ASN A 287 8.17 5.54 1.48
CA ASN A 287 8.96 5.00 2.60
C ASN A 287 10.28 5.73 2.88
N PHE A 288 10.50 6.87 2.23
CA PHE A 288 11.71 7.66 2.39
C PHE A 288 11.42 9.10 2.84
N VAL A 289 10.14 9.47 2.93
CA VAL A 289 9.68 10.69 3.58
C VAL A 289 9.29 10.33 5.01
N ASN A 290 10.27 10.28 5.91
CA ASN A 290 10.01 10.16 7.34
C ASN A 290 9.38 11.47 7.84
N THR A 291 8.05 11.52 7.91
CA THR A 291 7.36 12.58 8.65
C THR A 291 7.31 12.18 10.11
N SER A 292 8.42 12.37 10.81
CA SER A 292 8.29 12.85 12.18
C SER A 292 7.55 14.18 12.09
N ILE A 293 6.28 14.19 12.48
CA ILE A 293 5.48 15.39 12.69
C ILE A 293 6.31 16.31 13.60
N GLN A 294 6.81 17.42 13.05
CA GLN A 294 7.22 18.59 13.83
C GLN A 294 6.11 19.64 13.71
#